data_AF-A0A5B8CML8-F1
#
_entry.id   AF-A0A5B8CML8-F1
#
_cell.length_a   1.000
_cell.length_b   1.000
_cell.length_c   1.000
_cell.angle_alpha   90.00
_cell.angle_beta   90.00
_cell.angle_gamma   90.00
#
_symmetry.space_group_name_H-M   'P 1'
#
loop_
_entity.id
_entity.type
_entity.pdbx_description
1 polymer ?
#
loop_
_entity_poly.entity_id
_entity_poly.type
_entity_poly.pdbx_seq_one_letter_code
_entity_poly.pdbx_strand_id
1 'polypeptide(L)'
;MTIILDPTASLAHDLAEPGPDAGVLRGKKIAIRIDMLWRSWDWVSEIWAEGLRAEGAEVTFWRSCGRTGREGEQAERDYGALLAQSDMAIVGLGNCGSCTSWTIADALTAAATGIPTIAVATAHFEGLAHNLAKRGGRSGLRLHILPYPLDILPKEQVHDIARNHYRSFLRNFGVRSRLAEQSAA
;
A
#
# COMPACT_ATOMS: atom_id res chain seq x y z
N MET A 1 -24.33 29.48 17.18
CA MET A 1 -24.74 28.84 15.91
C MET A 1 -23.85 27.62 15.72
N THR A 2 -24.39 26.41 15.83
CA THR A 2 -23.61 25.16 15.68
C THR A 2 -23.74 24.68 14.25
N ILE A 3 -22.61 24.48 13.57
CA ILE A 3 -22.57 23.90 12.23
C ILE A 3 -22.52 22.38 12.40
N ILE A 4 -23.54 21.67 11.89
CA ILE A 4 -23.54 20.21 11.80
C ILE A 4 -23.09 19.85 10.39
N LEU A 5 -21.97 19.12 10.29
CA LEU A 5 -21.47 18.62 9.02
C LEU A 5 -22.20 17.33 8.63
N ASP A 6 -22.47 17.16 7.33
CA ASP A 6 -23.02 15.92 6.79
C ASP A 6 -21.93 14.82 6.79
N PRO A 7 -22.08 13.74 7.58
CA PRO A 7 -21.08 12.67 7.65
C PRO A 7 -21.05 11.81 6.36
N THR A 8 -22.01 12.01 5.45
CA THR A 8 -22.14 11.30 4.17
C THR A 8 -21.64 12.09 2.97
N ALA A 9 -21.24 13.36 3.17
CA ALA A 9 -20.71 14.20 2.10
C ALA A 9 -19.55 13.54 1.35
N SER A 10 -19.59 13.60 0.02
CA SER A 10 -18.54 13.10 -0.88
C SER A 10 -17.80 14.24 -1.56
N LEU A 11 -16.52 14.03 -1.86
CA LEU A 11 -15.75 14.99 -2.68
C LEU A 11 -16.32 15.03 -4.11
N ALA A 12 -16.47 16.24 -4.66
CA ALA A 12 -17.00 16.44 -6.01
C ALA A 12 -16.04 15.99 -7.12
N HIS A 13 -14.73 15.95 -6.81
CA HIS A 13 -13.69 15.49 -7.72
C HIS A 13 -13.14 14.17 -7.19
N ASP A 14 -13.48 13.08 -7.87
CA ASP A 14 -13.00 11.73 -7.58
C ASP A 14 -12.16 11.22 -8.75
N LEU A 15 -10.95 10.77 -8.47
CA LEU A 15 -10.07 10.14 -9.44
C LEU A 15 -10.34 8.62 -9.46
N ALA A 16 -11.19 8.21 -10.39
CA ALA A 16 -11.52 6.80 -10.63
C ALA A 16 -10.40 6.03 -11.36
N GLU A 17 -9.44 6.73 -11.96
CA GLU A 17 -8.29 6.11 -12.60
C GLU A 17 -7.27 5.58 -11.57
N PRO A 18 -6.70 4.38 -11.78
CA PRO A 18 -5.79 3.77 -10.82
C PRO A 18 -4.43 4.46 -10.69
N GLY A 19 -4.13 5.40 -11.59
CA GLY A 19 -2.82 6.02 -11.74
C GLY A 19 -1.91 5.21 -12.67
N PRO A 20 -0.65 5.63 -12.84
CA PRO A 20 0.27 4.97 -13.75
C PRO A 20 0.59 3.55 -13.28
N ASP A 21 0.78 2.64 -14.23
CA ASP A 21 1.31 1.29 -13.98
C ASP A 21 2.75 1.36 -13.46
N ALA A 22 3.13 0.42 -12.59
CA ALA A 22 4.52 0.27 -12.15
C ALA A 22 5.49 -0.01 -13.32
N GLY A 23 5.04 -0.70 -14.37
CA GLY A 23 5.85 -0.96 -15.55
C GLY A 23 7.05 -1.87 -15.24
N VAL A 24 8.22 -1.54 -15.80
CA VAL A 24 9.44 -2.34 -15.61
C VAL A 24 10.14 -1.94 -14.32
N LEU A 25 10.57 -2.93 -13.53
CA LEU A 25 11.15 -2.72 -12.19
C LEU A 25 12.66 -2.43 -12.18
N ARG A 26 13.38 -2.82 -13.24
CA ARG A 26 14.84 -2.71 -13.29
C ARG A 26 15.31 -1.26 -13.12
N GLY A 27 16.14 -1.02 -12.12
CA GLY A 27 16.70 0.29 -11.77
C GLY A 27 15.72 1.23 -11.07
N LYS A 28 14.53 0.77 -10.68
CA LYS A 28 13.52 1.58 -10.00
C LYS A 28 13.67 1.55 -8.50
N LYS A 29 13.41 2.69 -7.86
CA LYS A 29 13.40 2.85 -6.41
C LYS A 29 11.99 2.70 -5.87
N ILE A 30 11.77 1.72 -5.01
CA ILE A 30 10.46 1.37 -4.48
C ILE A 30 10.46 1.64 -2.97
N ALA A 31 9.58 2.53 -2.53
CA ALA A 31 9.27 2.71 -1.12
C ALA A 31 8.26 1.66 -0.67
N ILE A 32 8.56 0.96 0.42
CA ILE A 32 7.58 0.13 1.13
C ILE A 32 7.30 0.75 2.49
N ARG A 33 6.07 1.24 2.67
CA ARG A 33 5.57 1.69 3.96
C ARG A 33 5.10 0.47 4.76
N ILE A 34 5.64 0.35 5.96
CA ILE A 34 5.26 -0.64 6.98
C ILE A 34 4.83 0.09 8.26
N ASP A 35 4.12 -0.58 9.16
CA ASP A 35 3.78 -0.06 10.50
C ASP A 35 4.53 -0.78 11.61
N MET A 36 4.18 -0.54 12.87
CA MET A 36 4.80 -1.18 14.03
C MET A 36 3.95 -2.31 14.63
N LEU A 37 2.73 -2.54 14.13
CA LEU A 37 1.74 -3.40 14.76
C LEU A 37 1.73 -4.79 14.14
N TRP A 38 1.87 -4.87 12.81
CA TRP A 38 1.63 -6.10 12.06
C TRP A 38 2.92 -6.75 11.62
N ARG A 39 3.43 -7.64 12.46
CA ARG A 39 4.61 -8.46 12.13
C ARG A 39 4.37 -9.32 10.89
N SER A 40 3.13 -9.75 10.65
CA SER A 40 2.79 -10.45 9.42
C SER A 40 3.09 -9.62 8.16
N TRP A 41 2.94 -8.29 8.23
CA TRP A 41 3.28 -7.41 7.11
C TRP A 41 4.79 -7.27 6.91
N ASP A 42 5.59 -7.25 7.98
CA ASP A 42 7.04 -7.33 7.86
C ASP A 42 7.43 -8.59 7.06
N TRP A 43 6.89 -9.76 7.43
CA TRP A 43 7.20 -11.02 6.76
C TRP A 43 6.78 -11.05 5.28
N VAL A 44 5.57 -10.58 4.97
CA VAL A 44 5.09 -10.53 3.58
C VAL A 44 5.94 -9.58 2.75
N SER A 45 6.16 -8.36 3.27
CA SER A 45 6.85 -7.31 2.54
C SER A 45 8.35 -7.59 2.37
N GLU A 46 8.99 -8.32 3.29
CA GLU A 46 10.36 -8.82 3.13
C GLU A 46 10.47 -9.79 1.94
N ILE A 47 9.58 -10.79 1.86
CA ILE A 47 9.55 -11.75 0.73
C ILE A 47 9.27 -11.02 -0.59
N TRP A 48 8.34 -10.07 -0.61
CA TRP A 48 8.07 -9.30 -1.81
C TRP A 48 9.26 -8.41 -2.20
N ALA A 49 9.94 -7.80 -1.23
CA ALA A 49 11.13 -7.02 -1.48
C ALA A 49 12.27 -7.86 -2.07
N GLU A 50 12.45 -9.11 -1.64
CA GLU A 50 13.40 -10.05 -2.27
C GLU A 50 13.05 -10.27 -3.76
N GLY A 51 11.78 -10.53 -4.07
CA GLY A 51 11.32 -10.69 -5.45
C GLY A 51 11.51 -9.42 -6.29
N LEU A 52 11.21 -8.25 -5.74
CA LEU A 52 11.37 -6.96 -6.43
C LEU A 52 12.86 -6.66 -6.71
N ARG A 53 13.73 -6.95 -5.74
CA ARG A 53 15.19 -6.82 -5.91
C ARG A 53 15.74 -7.80 -6.94
N ALA A 54 15.21 -9.01 -7.00
CA ALA A 54 15.59 -9.98 -8.04
C ALA A 54 15.24 -9.50 -9.46
N GLU A 55 14.22 -8.67 -9.62
CA GLU A 55 13.87 -7.99 -10.88
C GLU A 55 14.70 -6.71 -11.14
N GLY A 56 15.64 -6.39 -10.23
CA GLY A 56 16.58 -5.28 -10.34
C GLY A 56 16.09 -3.96 -9.76
N ALA A 57 15.03 -3.95 -8.93
CA ALA A 57 14.63 -2.76 -8.18
C ALA A 57 15.49 -2.54 -6.93
N GLU A 58 15.58 -1.29 -6.49
CA GLU A 58 16.05 -0.90 -5.17
C GLU A 58 14.85 -0.73 -4.25
N VAL A 59 14.84 -1.41 -3.09
CA VAL A 59 13.71 -1.38 -2.17
C VAL A 59 14.12 -0.78 -0.83
N THR A 60 13.45 0.31 -0.44
CA THR A 60 13.64 1.00 0.83
C THR A 60 12.39 0.89 1.69
N PHE A 61 12.56 0.48 2.94
CA PHE A 61 11.47 0.42 3.91
C PHE A 61 11.39 1.71 4.71
N TRP A 62 10.16 2.20 4.92
CA TRP A 62 9.89 3.24 5.90
C TRP A 62 8.86 2.74 6.89
N ARG A 63 9.26 2.71 8.16
CA ARG A 63 8.40 2.29 9.26
C ARG A 63 7.69 3.51 9.81
N SER A 64 6.38 3.54 9.61
CA SER A 64 5.57 4.61 10.15
C SER A 64 5.48 4.51 11.68
N CYS A 65 5.86 5.58 12.37
CA CYS A 65 5.76 5.72 13.82
C CYS A 65 5.40 7.17 14.16
N GLY A 66 4.54 7.37 15.16
CA GLY A 66 4.07 8.70 15.56
C GLY A 66 3.12 9.33 14.52
N ARG A 67 1.97 9.85 14.97
CA ARG A 67 0.93 10.39 14.07
C ARG A 67 0.37 11.74 14.51
N THR A 68 0.86 12.29 15.61
CA THR A 68 0.36 13.53 16.19
C THR A 68 1.51 14.37 16.72
N GLY A 69 1.26 15.68 16.84
CA GLY A 69 2.25 16.64 17.30
C GLY A 69 3.56 16.58 16.51
N ARG A 70 4.67 16.84 17.19
CA ARG A 70 6.01 16.91 16.58
C ARG A 70 6.44 15.61 15.91
N GLU A 71 6.04 14.46 16.47
CA GLU A 71 6.35 13.15 15.88
C GLU A 71 5.60 12.94 14.56
N GLY A 72 4.31 13.30 14.52
CA GLY A 72 3.52 13.25 13.29
C GLY A 72 4.09 14.15 12.20
N GLU A 73 4.42 15.41 12.53
CA GLU A 73 5.05 16.32 11.58
C GLU A 73 6.41 15.80 11.05
N GLN A 74 7.19 15.15 11.90
CA GLN A 74 8.45 14.53 11.49
C GLN A 74 8.20 13.33 10.57
N ALA A 75 7.26 12.46 10.92
CA ALA A 75 6.88 11.31 10.11
C ALA A 75 6.40 11.73 8.70
N GLU A 76 5.61 12.80 8.62
CA GLU A 76 5.17 13.37 7.33
C GLU A 76 6.35 13.90 6.51
N ARG A 77 7.28 14.64 7.12
CA ARG A 77 8.50 15.12 6.44
C ARG A 77 9.36 13.96 5.94
N ASP A 78 9.57 12.95 6.76
CA ASP A 78 10.41 11.80 6.42
C ASP A 78 9.78 10.97 5.29
N TYR A 79 8.47 10.75 5.35
CA TYR A 79 7.77 10.03 4.30
C TYR A 79 7.75 10.82 2.99
N GLY A 80 7.48 12.13 3.04
CA GLY A 80 7.57 12.99 1.86
C GLY A 80 8.96 13.01 1.25
N ALA A 81 10.01 13.08 2.08
CA ALA A 81 11.40 12.98 1.63
C ALA A 81 11.69 11.63 0.98
N LEU A 82 11.18 10.52 1.50
CA LEU A 82 11.32 9.20 0.86
C LEU A 82 10.59 9.13 -0.48
N LEU A 83 9.35 9.63 -0.56
CA LEU A 83 8.56 9.59 -1.79
C LEU A 83 9.22 10.42 -2.91
N ALA A 84 9.82 11.56 -2.57
CA ALA A 84 10.52 12.41 -3.55
C ALA A 84 11.73 11.73 -4.24
N GLN A 85 12.28 10.68 -3.65
CA GLN A 85 13.40 9.88 -4.18
C GLN A 85 12.97 8.49 -4.65
N SER A 86 11.66 8.20 -4.62
CA SER A 86 11.11 6.91 -5.01
C SER A 86 10.37 7.02 -6.34
N ASP A 87 10.49 5.98 -7.16
CA ASP A 87 9.72 5.85 -8.39
C ASP A 87 8.34 5.22 -8.16
N MET A 88 8.15 4.51 -7.04
CA MET A 88 6.95 3.72 -6.75
C MET A 88 6.72 3.58 -5.25
N ALA A 89 5.47 3.35 -4.83
CA ALA A 89 5.12 3.12 -3.43
C ALA A 89 4.20 1.90 -3.22
N ILE A 90 4.53 1.09 -2.23
CA ILE A 90 3.72 -0.01 -1.72
C ILE A 90 3.39 0.31 -0.26
N VAL A 91 2.12 0.34 0.10
CA VAL A 91 1.69 0.84 1.42
C VAL A 91 0.82 -0.20 2.11
N GLY A 92 1.31 -0.77 3.22
CA GLY A 92 0.56 -1.74 3.99
C GLY A 92 0.87 -1.65 5.50
N LEU A 93 0.12 -2.34 6.36
CA LEU A 93 -1.03 -3.21 6.05
C LEU A 93 -2.33 -2.67 6.64
N GLY A 94 -3.39 -2.61 5.84
CA GLY A 94 -4.74 -2.42 6.33
C GLY A 94 -5.32 -3.70 6.92
N ASN A 95 -5.24 -3.87 8.25
CA ASN A 95 -5.63 -5.09 8.96
C ASN A 95 -6.56 -4.87 10.18
N CYS A 96 -7.03 -3.64 10.36
CA CYS A 96 -7.81 -3.14 11.49
C CYS A 96 -8.39 -1.77 11.13
N GLY A 97 -9.39 -1.27 11.84
CA GLY A 97 -10.02 0.02 11.49
C GLY A 97 -9.03 1.19 11.40
N SER A 98 -8.18 1.36 12.41
CA SER A 98 -7.23 2.48 12.49
C SER A 98 -6.05 2.32 11.52
N CYS A 99 -5.44 1.13 11.46
CA CYS A 99 -4.32 0.87 10.56
C CYS A 99 -4.74 0.88 9.08
N THR A 100 -5.96 0.46 8.74
CA THR A 100 -6.51 0.64 7.40
C THR A 100 -6.68 2.13 7.08
N SER A 101 -7.17 2.93 8.04
CA SER A 101 -7.26 4.40 7.87
C SER A 101 -5.90 5.03 7.57
N TRP A 102 -4.88 4.67 8.34
CA TRP A 102 -3.52 5.18 8.13
C TRP A 102 -2.85 4.66 6.86
N THR A 103 -3.05 3.40 6.51
CA THR A 103 -2.54 2.80 5.28
C THR A 103 -3.10 3.53 4.06
N ILE A 104 -4.42 3.78 4.04
CA ILE A 104 -5.04 4.48 2.91
C ILE A 104 -4.64 5.95 2.88
N ALA A 105 -4.51 6.63 4.02
CA ALA A 105 -4.02 8.00 4.07
C ALA A 105 -2.59 8.13 3.49
N ASP A 106 -1.68 7.22 3.88
CA ASP A 106 -0.29 7.22 3.38
C ASP A 106 -0.23 6.84 1.88
N ALA A 107 -1.13 5.96 1.42
CA ALA A 107 -1.24 5.59 0.01
C ALA A 107 -1.80 6.73 -0.85
N LEU A 108 -2.79 7.47 -0.35
CA LEU A 108 -3.29 8.66 -1.03
C LEU A 108 -2.20 9.74 -1.12
N THR A 109 -1.42 9.92 -0.06
CA THR A 109 -0.27 10.84 -0.04
C THR A 109 0.77 10.46 -1.11
N ALA A 110 1.13 9.16 -1.20
CA ALA A 110 2.02 8.67 -2.24
C ALA A 110 1.43 8.86 -3.65
N ALA A 111 0.17 8.48 -3.85
CA ALA A 111 -0.50 8.60 -5.15
C ALA A 111 -0.65 10.05 -5.62
N ALA A 112 -0.73 11.02 -4.70
CA ALA A 112 -0.77 12.44 -5.01
C ALA A 112 0.56 12.97 -5.60
N THR A 113 1.68 12.25 -5.39
CA THR A 113 2.97 12.59 -6.03
C THR A 113 3.02 12.17 -7.51
N GLY A 114 2.04 11.42 -7.99
CA GLY A 114 1.97 10.93 -9.37
C GLY A 114 2.72 9.62 -9.64
N ILE A 115 3.39 9.03 -8.64
CA ILE A 115 4.07 7.74 -8.79
C ILE A 115 3.09 6.55 -8.73
N PRO A 116 3.38 5.41 -9.40
CA PRO A 116 2.65 4.16 -9.22
C PRO A 116 2.56 3.80 -7.75
N THR A 117 1.32 3.67 -7.25
CA THR A 117 1.04 3.42 -5.84
C THR A 117 0.02 2.30 -5.70
N ILE A 118 0.26 1.38 -4.77
CA ILE A 118 -0.69 0.33 -4.39
C ILE A 118 -0.76 0.22 -2.86
N ALA A 119 -1.98 0.19 -2.33
CA ALA A 119 -2.23 -0.12 -0.93
C ALA A 119 -2.52 -1.61 -0.75
N VAL A 120 -2.09 -2.16 0.38
CA VAL A 120 -2.32 -3.56 0.74
C VAL A 120 -3.20 -3.62 1.97
N ALA A 121 -4.29 -4.37 1.87
CA ALA A 121 -5.25 -4.59 2.94
C ALA A 121 -5.59 -6.08 3.05
N THR A 122 -6.21 -6.49 4.14
CA THR A 122 -6.75 -7.84 4.29
C THR A 122 -8.24 -7.88 3.96
N ALA A 123 -8.73 -9.05 3.55
CA ALA A 123 -10.09 -9.24 3.01
C ALA A 123 -11.21 -8.70 3.91
N HIS A 124 -11.06 -8.78 5.24
CA HIS A 124 -12.05 -8.26 6.17
C HIS A 124 -12.18 -6.72 6.11
N PHE A 125 -11.13 -6.01 5.67
CA PHE A 125 -11.05 -4.54 5.63
C PHE A 125 -11.11 -3.97 4.21
N GLU A 126 -11.33 -4.78 3.19
CA GLU A 126 -11.42 -4.35 1.78
C GLU A 126 -12.47 -3.25 1.57
N GLY A 127 -13.69 -3.45 2.10
CA GLY A 127 -14.76 -2.46 1.99
C GLY A 127 -14.41 -1.14 2.67
N LEU A 128 -13.73 -1.19 3.83
CA LEU A 128 -13.26 0.01 4.51
C LEU A 128 -12.18 0.72 3.70
N ALA A 129 -11.21 -0.03 3.14
CA ALA A 129 -10.14 0.51 2.33
C ALA A 129 -10.68 1.27 1.09
N HIS A 130 -11.62 0.68 0.36
CA HIS A 130 -12.28 1.33 -0.77
C HIS A 130 -13.05 2.59 -0.35
N ASN A 131 -13.80 2.53 0.76
CA ASN A 131 -14.55 3.69 1.24
C ASN A 131 -13.64 4.85 1.63
N LEU A 132 -12.50 4.57 2.26
CA LEU A 132 -11.51 5.58 2.63
C LEU A 132 -10.84 6.17 1.39
N ALA A 133 -10.48 5.35 0.40
CA ALA A 133 -9.90 5.82 -0.85
C ALA A 133 -10.85 6.76 -1.60
N LYS A 134 -12.14 6.38 -1.70
CA LYS A 134 -13.20 7.21 -2.27
C LYS A 134 -13.41 8.50 -1.48
N ARG A 135 -13.45 8.44 -0.14
CA ARG A 135 -13.54 9.64 0.72
C ARG A 135 -12.33 10.55 0.56
N GLY A 136 -11.16 9.99 0.27
CA GLY A 136 -9.94 10.72 -0.07
C GLY A 136 -9.87 11.25 -1.50
N GLY A 137 -10.93 11.07 -2.30
CA GLY A 137 -11.04 11.61 -3.66
C GLY A 137 -10.31 10.78 -4.72
N ARG A 138 -9.99 9.51 -4.42
CA ARG A 138 -9.34 8.59 -5.36
C ARG A 138 -9.89 7.18 -5.25
N SER A 139 -11.13 6.99 -5.68
CA SER A 139 -11.77 5.66 -5.72
C SER A 139 -11.03 4.65 -6.59
N GLY A 140 -10.24 5.11 -7.56
CA GLY A 140 -9.39 4.28 -8.40
C GLY A 140 -8.14 3.72 -7.70
N LEU A 141 -7.79 4.17 -6.49
CA LEU A 141 -6.56 3.75 -5.79
C LEU A 141 -6.40 2.22 -5.83
N ARG A 142 -5.28 1.74 -6.38
CA ARG A 142 -5.02 0.30 -6.49
C ARG A 142 -4.96 -0.32 -5.10
N LEU A 143 -5.71 -1.41 -4.92
CA LEU A 143 -5.67 -2.24 -3.73
C LEU A 143 -5.20 -3.65 -4.09
N HIS A 144 -4.36 -4.22 -3.23
CA HIS A 144 -4.09 -5.65 -3.22
C HIS A 144 -4.61 -6.26 -1.92
N ILE A 145 -5.42 -7.32 -2.04
CA ILE A 145 -6.13 -7.92 -0.93
C ILE A 145 -5.48 -9.24 -0.55
N LEU A 146 -5.00 -9.31 0.69
CA LEU A 146 -4.48 -10.51 1.33
C LEU A 146 -5.58 -11.22 2.15
N PRO A 147 -5.42 -12.52 2.48
CA PRO A 147 -6.31 -13.21 3.39
C PRO A 147 -6.36 -12.56 4.77
N TYR A 148 -7.42 -12.82 5.53
CA TYR A 148 -7.57 -12.40 6.91
C TYR A 148 -7.91 -13.61 7.80
N PRO A 149 -7.42 -13.66 9.06
CA PRO A 149 -6.38 -12.83 9.66
C PRO A 149 -4.96 -13.39 9.39
N LEU A 150 -3.96 -12.53 9.18
CA LEU A 150 -2.58 -12.96 9.00
C LEU A 150 -1.84 -13.16 10.32
N ASP A 151 -2.10 -12.34 11.34
CA ASP A 151 -1.27 -12.27 12.55
C ASP A 151 -1.48 -13.40 13.56
N ILE A 152 -2.49 -14.24 13.36
CA ILE A 152 -2.66 -15.46 14.17
C ILE A 152 -1.97 -16.67 13.56
N LEU A 153 -1.49 -16.54 12.32
CA LEU A 153 -0.90 -17.65 11.58
C LEU A 153 0.58 -17.81 11.94
N PRO A 154 1.10 -19.05 11.94
CA PRO A 154 2.53 -19.29 11.99
C PRO A 154 3.26 -18.58 10.84
N LYS A 155 4.50 -18.17 11.09
CA LYS A 155 5.33 -17.43 10.13
C LYS A 155 5.42 -18.13 8.78
N GLU A 156 5.56 -19.45 8.78
CA GLU A 156 5.66 -20.29 7.59
C GLU A 156 4.41 -20.20 6.72
N GLN A 157 3.22 -20.17 7.35
CA GLN A 157 1.97 -20.01 6.61
C GLN A 157 1.83 -18.60 6.02
N VAL A 158 2.27 -17.57 6.75
CA VAL A 158 2.30 -16.19 6.22
C VAL A 158 3.28 -16.08 5.05
N HIS A 159 4.42 -16.76 5.12
CA HIS A 159 5.37 -16.84 4.01
C HIS A 159 4.77 -17.49 2.77
N ASP A 160 4.02 -18.58 2.92
CA ASP A 160 3.35 -19.24 1.81
C ASP A 160 2.27 -18.35 1.19
N ILE A 161 1.49 -17.64 2.02
CA ILE A 161 0.54 -16.62 1.56
C ILE A 161 1.28 -15.53 0.77
N ALA A 162 2.39 -15.00 1.29
CA ALA A 162 3.19 -13.97 0.62
C ALA A 162 3.62 -14.42 -0.79
N ARG A 163 4.16 -15.65 -0.90
CA ARG A 163 4.59 -16.21 -2.20
C ARG A 163 3.42 -16.43 -3.15
N ASN A 164 2.31 -16.99 -2.67
CA ASN A 164 1.12 -17.27 -3.47
C ASN A 164 0.48 -15.99 -4.02
N HIS A 165 0.53 -14.90 -3.26
CA HIS A 165 -0.01 -13.60 -3.65
C HIS A 165 0.96 -12.74 -4.46
N TYR A 166 2.25 -13.07 -4.52
CA TYR A 166 3.25 -12.21 -5.15
C TYR A 166 2.95 -11.93 -6.64
N ARG A 167 2.55 -12.94 -7.41
CA ARG A 167 2.23 -12.77 -8.83
C ARG A 167 0.98 -11.90 -9.07
N SER A 168 -0.08 -12.13 -8.29
CA SER A 168 -1.29 -11.31 -8.41
C SER A 168 -1.06 -9.88 -7.90
N PHE A 169 -0.21 -9.70 -6.90
CA PHE A 169 0.29 -8.40 -6.47
C PHE A 169 0.99 -7.65 -7.61
N LEU A 170 1.98 -8.27 -8.26
CA LEU A 170 2.71 -7.64 -9.37
C LEU A 170 1.77 -7.21 -10.50
N ARG A 171 0.83 -8.08 -10.88
CA ARG A 171 -0.19 -7.77 -11.90
C ARG A 171 -1.07 -6.59 -11.48
N ASN A 172 -1.60 -6.60 -10.25
CA ASN A 172 -2.43 -5.52 -9.75
C ASN A 172 -1.66 -4.20 -9.68
N PHE A 173 -0.36 -4.25 -9.41
CA PHE A 173 0.51 -3.07 -9.37
C PHE A 173 0.86 -2.53 -10.78
N GLY A 174 0.52 -3.27 -11.84
CA GLY A 174 0.84 -2.90 -13.22
C GLY A 174 2.30 -3.20 -13.60
N VAL A 175 2.94 -4.17 -12.93
CA VAL A 175 4.30 -4.58 -13.29
C VAL A 175 4.28 -5.36 -14.61
N ARG A 176 5.18 -4.99 -15.52
CA ARG A 176 5.41 -5.67 -16.80
C ARG A 176 6.65 -6.55 -16.69
N SER A 177 6.50 -7.76 -16.17
CA SER A 177 7.54 -8.79 -16.19
C SER A 177 6.98 -10.14 -16.60
N ARG A 178 7.85 -11.05 -17.09
CA ARG A 178 7.46 -12.42 -17.47
C ARG A 178 6.76 -13.19 -16.33
N LEU A 179 7.02 -12.83 -15.07
CA LEU A 179 6.36 -13.43 -13.90
C LEU A 179 4.91 -12.95 -13.71
N ALA A 180 4.56 -11.75 -14.19
CA ALA A 180 3.20 -11.23 -14.17
C ALA A 180 2.34 -11.77 -15.33
N GLU A 181 2.97 -12.19 -16.44
CA GLU A 181 2.33 -12.58 -17.70
C GLU A 181 2.05 -14.09 -17.87
N GLN A 182 2.66 -14.96 -17.06
CA GLN A 182 2.36 -16.40 -17.10
C GLN A 182 0.99 -16.69 -16.46
N SER A 183 -0.04 -16.88 -17.29
CA SER A 183 -1.30 -17.50 -16.86
C SER A 183 -1.04 -18.85 -16.21
N ALA A 184 -1.83 -19.17 -15.17
CA ALA A 184 -1.93 -20.54 -14.68
C ALA A 184 -2.28 -21.44 -15.88
N ALA A 185 -1.38 -22.36 -16.20
CA ALA A 185 -1.65 -23.44 -17.14
C ALA A 185 -2.62 -24.44 -16.51
#